data_AF-A0A8T3DBN6-F1
#
_entry.id   AF-A0A8T3DBN6-F1
#
_cell.length_a   1.000
_cell.length_b   1.000
_cell.length_c   1.000
_cell.angle_alpha   90.00
_cell.angle_beta   90.00
_cell.angle_gamma   90.00
#
_symmetry.space_group_name_H-M   'P 1'
#
loop_
_entity.id
_entity.type
_entity.pdbx_description
1 polymer ?
#
loop_
_entity_poly.entity_id
_entity_poly.type
_entity_poly.pdbx_seq_one_letter_code
_entity_poly.pdbx_strand_id
1 'polypeptide(L)'
;MADDHTDAEQGMEGQTTAPENPHAEYGLTENVQRVAENEKSNADKASKQKVDLQSLPTRAYLDQTVVPVLLQSLSVLAKERPQNPIEFLAAHLLKSKSQFEDRN
;
A
#
# COMPACT_ATOMS: atom_id res chain seq x y z
N MET A 1 -19.13 68.38 -23.46
CA MET A 1 -20.56 68.71 -23.30
C MET A 1 -21.32 67.60 -24.00
N ALA A 2 -22.17 66.89 -23.25
CA ALA A 2 -23.07 65.79 -23.66
C ALA A 2 -22.34 64.49 -24.07
N ASP A 3 -22.46 63.35 -23.36
CA ASP A 3 -23.66 62.53 -23.06
C ASP A 3 -24.38 62.18 -24.36
N ASP A 4 -24.43 60.93 -24.83
CA ASP A 4 -25.45 59.91 -24.51
C ASP A 4 -25.22 58.78 -25.56
N HIS A 5 -25.37 57.47 -25.35
CA HIS A 5 -26.57 56.80 -24.89
C HIS A 5 -26.25 55.36 -24.46
N THR A 6 -26.84 55.02 -23.34
CA THR A 6 -26.94 53.74 -22.63
C THR A 6 -27.84 52.75 -23.40
N ASP A 7 -27.50 51.45 -23.36
CA ASP A 7 -28.42 50.32 -23.55
C ASP A 7 -28.11 49.30 -22.42
N ALA A 8 -28.96 49.28 -21.39
CA ALA A 8 -29.92 48.20 -21.09
C ALA A 8 -29.21 46.86 -20.81
N GLU A 9 -28.92 46.54 -19.55
CA GLU A 9 -29.79 45.84 -18.61
C GLU A 9 -29.78 44.29 -18.73
N GLN A 10 -29.68 43.67 -17.55
CA GLN A 10 -30.23 42.38 -17.11
C GLN A 10 -29.41 41.07 -17.21
N GLY A 11 -29.44 40.36 -16.07
CA GLY A 11 -29.16 38.91 -15.96
C GLY A 11 -28.08 38.61 -14.91
N MET A 12 -28.34 38.76 -13.62
CA MET A 12 -28.99 37.78 -12.74
C MET A 12 -28.21 36.45 -12.60
N GLU A 13 -27.63 36.28 -11.41
CA GLU A 13 -27.34 35.06 -10.64
C GLU A 13 -26.73 33.80 -11.31
N GLY A 14 -25.59 33.36 -10.78
CA GLY A 14 -24.98 32.08 -11.14
C GLY A 14 -23.88 31.65 -10.19
N GLN A 15 -24.26 30.92 -9.15
CA GLN A 15 -23.44 30.10 -8.29
C GLN A 15 -22.34 29.34 -9.06
N THR A 16 -21.09 29.29 -8.56
CA THR A 16 -20.38 28.04 -8.20
C THR A 16 -18.86 28.21 -8.13
N THR A 17 -18.32 27.67 -7.05
CA THR A 17 -16.91 27.46 -6.71
C THR A 17 -16.23 26.51 -7.70
N ALA A 18 -15.05 26.85 -8.21
CA ALA A 18 -14.11 25.86 -8.72
C ALA A 18 -12.66 26.29 -8.46
N PRO A 19 -11.85 25.48 -7.76
CA PRO A 19 -10.42 25.70 -7.67
C PRO A 19 -9.79 25.46 -9.06
N GLU A 20 -9.08 26.45 -9.59
CA GLU A 20 -8.23 26.30 -10.76
C GLU A 20 -7.22 25.19 -10.50
N ASN A 21 -7.48 24.01 -11.06
CA ASN A 21 -6.52 22.93 -11.11
C ASN A 21 -6.06 22.81 -12.58
N PRO A 22 -4.91 23.40 -12.96
CA PRO A 22 -4.47 23.60 -14.35
C PRO A 22 -4.20 22.30 -15.13
N HIS A 23 -4.41 21.13 -14.50
CA HIS A 23 -4.22 19.82 -15.09
C HIS A 23 -5.52 19.14 -15.58
N ALA A 24 -6.68 19.78 -15.42
CA ALA A 24 -7.96 19.24 -15.87
C ALA A 24 -8.10 19.21 -17.41
N GLU A 25 -7.46 20.14 -18.12
CA GLU A 25 -7.57 20.28 -19.58
C GLU A 25 -6.91 19.11 -20.36
N TYR A 26 -5.92 18.44 -19.76
CA TYR A 26 -5.13 17.39 -20.44
C TYR A 26 -5.56 15.96 -20.09
N GLY A 27 -6.67 15.76 -19.38
CA GLY A 27 -7.11 14.42 -18.92
C GLY A 27 -6.09 13.72 -18.00
N LEU A 28 -5.07 14.44 -17.54
CA LEU A 28 -3.99 13.88 -16.73
C LEU A 28 -4.45 13.59 -15.30
N THR A 29 -5.46 14.32 -14.82
CA THR A 29 -6.15 14.03 -13.54
C THR A 29 -6.79 12.64 -13.55
N GLU A 30 -7.47 12.26 -14.63
CA GLU A 30 -8.12 10.95 -14.74
C GLU A 30 -7.09 9.82 -14.87
N ASN A 31 -5.98 10.07 -15.57
CA ASN A 31 -4.89 9.11 -15.69
C ASN A 31 -4.15 8.91 -14.35
N VAL A 32 -3.87 9.99 -13.62
CA VAL A 32 -3.27 9.95 -12.27
C VAL A 32 -4.20 9.27 -11.27
N GLN A 33 -5.49 9.57 -11.33
CA GLN A 33 -6.52 8.94 -10.50
C GLN A 33 -6.61 7.43 -10.79
N ARG A 34 -6.60 7.02 -12.06
CA ARG A 34 -6.58 5.61 -12.48
C ARG A 34 -5.29 4.88 -12.05
N VAL A 35 -4.13 5.54 -12.09
CA VAL A 35 -2.86 4.95 -11.61
C VAL A 35 -2.87 4.79 -10.09
N ALA A 36 -3.33 5.81 -9.34
CA ALA A 36 -3.44 5.77 -7.89
C ALA A 36 -4.45 4.72 -7.40
N GLU A 37 -5.59 4.57 -8.10
CA GLU A 37 -6.56 3.51 -7.83
C GLU A 37 -6.04 2.12 -8.20
N ASN A 38 -5.26 1.98 -9.28
CA ASN A 38 -4.64 0.71 -9.65
C ASN A 38 -3.52 0.30 -8.67
N GLU A 39 -2.78 1.26 -8.12
CA GLU A 39 -1.78 0.99 -7.08
C GLU A 39 -2.44 0.54 -5.76
N LYS A 40 -3.53 1.21 -5.36
CA LYS A 40 -4.30 0.86 -4.15
C LYS A 40 -5.03 -0.48 -4.31
N SER A 41 -5.51 -0.78 -5.51
CA SER A 41 -6.12 -2.08 -5.85
C SER A 41 -5.12 -3.23 -5.87
N ASN A 42 -3.82 -2.98 -6.12
CA ASN A 42 -2.80 -4.03 -6.10
C ASN A 42 -2.35 -4.37 -4.66
N ALA A 43 -2.35 -3.37 -3.76
CA ALA A 43 -2.16 -3.60 -2.33
C ALA A 43 -3.35 -4.34 -1.68
N ASP A 44 -4.59 -4.03 -2.10
CA ASP A 44 -5.80 -4.67 -1.57
C ASP A 44 -6.17 -6.00 -2.25
N LYS A 45 -5.62 -6.34 -3.43
CA LYS A 45 -5.80 -7.66 -4.09
C LYS A 45 -4.84 -8.76 -3.61
N ALA A 46 -3.98 -8.45 -2.63
CA ALA A 46 -3.47 -9.46 -1.71
C ALA A 46 -4.58 -10.02 -0.79
N SER A 47 -5.83 -9.57 -0.95
CA SER A 47 -7.00 -10.18 -0.35
C SER A 47 -7.20 -11.62 -0.83
N LYS A 48 -6.79 -12.55 0.03
CA LYS A 48 -7.49 -13.80 0.31
C LYS A 48 -7.62 -14.81 -0.83
N GLN A 49 -6.80 -14.75 -1.88
CA GLN A 49 -6.48 -16.00 -2.56
C GLN A 49 -5.66 -16.80 -1.54
N LYS A 50 -6.33 -17.66 -0.76
CA LYS A 50 -5.69 -18.63 0.11
C LYS A 50 -4.71 -19.39 -0.77
N VAL A 51 -3.44 -18.98 -0.74
CA VAL A 51 -2.39 -19.65 -1.49
C VAL A 51 -2.33 -21.05 -0.92
N ASP A 52 -2.60 -22.06 -1.75
CA ASP A 52 -2.49 -23.44 -1.31
C ASP A 52 -1.01 -23.76 -1.10
N LEU A 53 -0.58 -23.63 0.16
CA LEU A 53 0.81 -23.80 0.57
C LEU A 53 1.38 -25.16 0.13
N GLN A 54 0.54 -26.20 0.00
CA GLN A 54 0.98 -27.54 -0.40
C GLN A 54 1.30 -27.66 -1.90
N SER A 55 0.74 -26.77 -2.72
CA SER A 55 0.97 -26.74 -4.17
C SER A 55 2.20 -25.91 -4.57
N LEU A 56 2.75 -25.13 -3.64
CA LEU A 56 3.83 -24.20 -3.93
C LEU A 56 5.15 -24.94 -4.24
N PRO A 57 5.96 -24.42 -5.18
CA PRO A 57 7.35 -24.80 -5.29
C PRO A 57 8.08 -24.60 -3.95
N THR A 58 9.05 -25.46 -3.64
CA THR A 58 9.73 -25.50 -2.33
C THR A 58 10.21 -24.14 -1.86
N ARG A 59 10.80 -23.34 -2.74
CA ARG A 59 11.30 -21.99 -2.40
C ARG A 59 10.17 -21.06 -1.95
N ALA A 60 9.07 -21.02 -2.70
CA ALA A 60 7.92 -20.19 -2.37
C ALA A 60 7.24 -20.61 -1.07
N TYR A 61 7.16 -21.93 -0.81
CA TYR A 61 6.65 -22.44 0.47
C TYR A 61 7.48 -21.95 1.65
N LEU A 62 8.81 -22.03 1.57
CA LEU A 62 9.70 -21.58 2.63
C LEU A 62 9.63 -20.05 2.81
N ASP A 63 9.61 -19.31 1.70
CA ASP A 63 9.55 -17.84 1.69
C ASP A 63 8.28 -17.31 2.38
N GLN A 64 7.15 -18.01 2.24
CA GLN A 64 5.89 -17.65 2.91
C GLN A 64 5.81 -18.14 4.36
N THR A 65 6.29 -19.35 4.65
CA THR A 65 6.05 -19.96 5.97
C THR A 65 7.06 -19.57 7.04
N VAL A 66 8.37 -19.77 6.78
CA VAL A 66 9.39 -19.79 7.85
C VAL A 66 10.56 -18.86 7.62
N VAL A 67 10.85 -18.46 6.38
CA VAL A 67 12.02 -17.61 6.07
C VAL A 67 11.99 -16.27 6.80
N PRO A 68 10.86 -15.52 6.89
CA PRO A 68 10.86 -14.23 7.56
C PRO A 68 11.28 -14.31 9.03
N VAL A 69 10.74 -15.28 9.77
CA VAL A 69 11.05 -15.47 11.20
C VAL A 69 12.46 -16.04 11.40
N LEU A 70 12.94 -16.90 10.49
CA LEU A 70 14.30 -17.43 10.53
C LEU A 70 15.34 -16.33 10.30
N LEU A 71 15.16 -15.45 9.32
CA LEU A 71 16.10 -14.35 9.06
C LEU A 71 16.23 -13.41 10.26
N GLN A 72 15.12 -13.07 10.90
CA GLN A 72 15.13 -12.27 12.12
C GLN A 72 15.84 -13.01 13.27
N SER A 73 15.48 -14.26 13.52
CA SER A 73 16.02 -15.04 14.64
C SER A 73 17.51 -15.34 14.46
N LEU A 74 17.96 -15.59 13.23
CA LEU A 74 19.38 -15.78 12.90
C LEU A 74 20.19 -14.50 13.09
N SER A 75 19.60 -13.34 12.82
CA SER A 75 20.25 -12.04 13.07
C SER A 75 20.49 -11.82 14.57
N VAL A 76 19.53 -12.18 15.43
CA VAL A 76 19.69 -12.13 16.90
C VAL A 76 20.72 -13.16 17.36
N LEU A 77 20.64 -14.40 16.87
CA LEU A 77 21.59 -15.46 17.19
C LEU A 77 23.03 -15.07 16.85
N ALA A 78 23.26 -14.48 15.67
CA ALA A 78 24.58 -14.04 15.23
C ALA A 78 25.17 -12.93 16.11
N LYS A 79 24.30 -12.11 16.71
CA LYS A 79 24.66 -11.03 17.63
C LYS A 79 24.99 -11.55 19.04
N GLU A 80 24.15 -12.42 19.60
CA GLU A 80 24.33 -12.89 20.99
C GLU A 80 25.34 -14.03 21.12
N ARG A 81 25.49 -14.85 20.07
CA ARG A 81 26.37 -16.04 20.03
C ARG A 81 26.28 -16.89 21.32
N PRO A 82 25.07 -17.34 21.70
CA PRO A 82 24.86 -18.12 22.91
C PRO A 82 25.57 -19.48 22.82
N GLN A 83 25.87 -20.06 23.99
CA GLN A 83 26.59 -21.33 24.10
C GLN A 83 25.85 -22.51 23.45
N ASN A 84 24.51 -22.49 23.49
CA ASN A 84 23.64 -23.46 22.84
C ASN A 84 22.84 -22.79 21.69
N PRO A 85 23.41 -22.64 20.48
CA PRO A 85 22.80 -21.86 19.42
C PRO A 85 21.48 -22.44 18.89
N ILE A 86 21.35 -23.77 18.85
CA ILE A 86 20.15 -24.45 18.36
C ILE A 86 18.98 -24.26 19.33
N GLU A 87 19.22 -24.45 20.63
CA GLU A 87 18.21 -24.30 21.67
C GLU A 87 17.70 -22.86 21.75
N PHE A 88 18.62 -21.89 21.68
CA PHE A 88 18.28 -20.47 21.62
C PHE A 88 17.42 -20.15 20.39
N LEU A 89 17.80 -20.63 19.21
CA LEU A 89 17.06 -20.39 17.98
C LEU A 89 15.64 -20.97 18.07
N ALA A 90 15.50 -22.22 18.53
CA ALA A 90 14.20 -22.85 18.71
C ALA A 90 13.31 -22.07 19.69
N ALA A 91 13.85 -21.65 20.84
CA ALA A 91 13.14 -20.83 21.81
C ALA A 91 12.69 -19.48 21.20
N HIS A 92 13.55 -18.85 20.40
CA HIS A 92 13.24 -17.59 19.73
C HIS A 92 12.12 -17.75 18.69
N LEU A 93 12.16 -18.83 17.90
CA LEU A 93 11.11 -19.16 16.94
C LEU A 93 9.76 -19.40 17.62
N LEU A 94 9.73 -20.15 18.74
CA LEU A 94 8.50 -20.40 19.49
C LEU A 94 7.91 -19.13 20.10
N LYS A 95 8.76 -18.23 20.60
CA LYS A 95 8.33 -16.93 21.16
C LYS A 95 7.77 -16.00 20.08
N SER A 96 8.35 -16.01 18.88
CA SER A 96 7.94 -15.16 17.77
C SER A 96 6.80 -15.75 16.93
N LYS A 97 6.40 -17.00 17.16
CA LYS A 97 5.42 -17.74 16.35
C LYS A 97 4.16 -16.94 16.01
N SER A 98 3.46 -16.41 17.02
CA SER A 98 2.19 -15.68 16.81
C SER A 98 2.35 -14.42 15.95
N GLN A 99 3.48 -13.70 16.06
CA GLN A 99 3.73 -12.49 15.26
C GLN A 99 3.89 -12.77 13.77
N PHE A 100 4.23 -14.00 13.38
CA PHE A 100 4.49 -14.38 11.99
C PHE A 100 3.37 -15.25 11.40
N GLU A 101 2.66 -16.03 12.21
CA GLU A 101 1.47 -16.77 11.75
C GLU A 101 0.34 -15.84 11.30
N ASP A 102 0.10 -14.74 12.02
CA ASP A 102 -0.99 -13.79 11.68
C ASP A 102 -0.71 -12.94 10.44
N ARG A 103 0.53 -12.95 9.93
CA ARG A 103 0.98 -12.15 8.77
C ARG A 103 0.96 -12.92 7.45
N ASN A 104 0.66 -14.22 7.48
CA ASN A 104 0.58 -15.10 6.32
C ASN A 104 -0.87 -15.54 6.06
#